data_AF-A0A183F2L9-F1
#
_entry.id   AF-A0A183F2L9-F1
#
_cell.length_a   1.000
_cell.length_b   1.000
_cell.length_c   1.000
_cell.angle_alpha   90.00
_cell.angle_beta   90.00
_cell.angle_gamma   90.00
#
_symmetry.space_group_name_H-M   'P 1'
#
loop_
_entity.id
_entity.type
_entity.pdbx_description
1 polymer ?
#
loop_
_entity_poly.entity_id
_entity_poly.type
_entity_poly.pdbx_seq_one_letter_code
_entity_poly.pdbx_strand_id
1 'polypeptide(L)'
;MFGLKLNVKKTEYLTTDVTESSSIKVNGIELPRTVVFKYLGSAVTSDGKLMIEVNSRVSAAWSKWRSLTGVLCDRKIPEYLSRRSTEQSCGR
;
A
#
# COMPACT_ATOMS: atom_id res chain seq x y z
N MET A 1 -24.79 0.38 26.26
CA MET A 1 -23.32 0.36 26.14
C MET A 1 -22.98 0.07 24.69
N PHE A 2 -22.46 1.04 23.95
CA PHE A 2 -22.01 0.82 22.58
C PHE A 2 -20.54 0.41 22.62
N GLY A 3 -20.23 -0.72 21.98
CA GLY A 3 -18.88 -1.29 21.96
C GLY A 3 -18.57 -1.87 20.60
N LEU A 4 -17.30 -1.89 20.24
CA LEU A 4 -16.84 -2.53 19.01
C LEU A 4 -16.86 -4.04 19.21
N LYS A 5 -17.48 -4.77 18.26
CA LYS A 5 -17.49 -6.24 18.24
C LYS A 5 -16.59 -6.73 17.10
N LEU A 6 -15.62 -7.57 17.43
CA LEU A 6 -14.75 -8.19 16.44
C LEU A 6 -15.54 -9.18 15.56
N ASN A 7 -15.36 -9.09 14.24
CA ASN A 7 -15.90 -10.07 13.32
C ASN A 7 -14.85 -11.14 13.01
N VAL A 8 -14.84 -12.20 13.82
CA VAL A 8 -13.87 -13.30 13.72
C VAL A 8 -13.75 -13.88 12.31
N LYS A 9 -14.85 -13.97 11.55
CA LYS A 9 -14.84 -14.50 10.17
C LYS A 9 -14.12 -13.60 9.16
N LYS A 10 -13.95 -12.31 9.47
CA LYS A 10 -13.29 -11.32 8.61
C LYS A 10 -11.91 -10.93 9.13
N THR A 11 -11.52 -11.41 10.30
CA THR A 11 -10.26 -11.04 10.94
C THR A 11 -9.17 -12.01 10.52
N GLU A 12 -8.08 -11.46 10.00
CA GLU A 12 -6.82 -12.15 9.76
C GLU A 12 -5.75 -11.58 10.69
N TYR A 13 -4.67 -12.33 10.92
CA TYR A 13 -3.53 -11.84 11.69
C TYR A 13 -2.21 -12.06 10.96
N LEU A 14 -1.21 -11.26 11.31
CA LEU A 14 0.17 -11.39 10.84
C LEU A 14 1.08 -11.37 12.06
N THR A 15 2.07 -12.27 12.09
CA THR A 15 3.14 -12.26 13.09
C THR A 15 4.49 -12.33 12.41
N THR A 16 5.41 -11.52 12.90
CA THR A 16 6.80 -11.42 12.44
C THR A 16 7.73 -12.39 13.15
N ASP A 17 7.26 -13.00 14.24
CA ASP A 17 8.05 -13.98 14.96
C ASP A 17 7.98 -15.33 14.24
N VAL A 18 9.15 -15.90 13.98
CA VAL A 18 9.32 -17.22 13.32
C VAL A 18 9.29 -18.34 14.36
N THR A 19 9.53 -18.02 15.64
CA THR A 19 9.69 -19.01 16.72
C THR A 19 8.35 -19.44 17.32
N GLU A 20 7.35 -18.57 17.26
CA GLU A 20 6.01 -18.88 17.75
C GLU A 20 5.08 -19.28 16.60
N SER A 21 5.01 -20.58 16.35
CA SER A 21 3.96 -21.22 15.54
C SER A 21 2.65 -21.38 16.32
N SER A 22 2.44 -20.58 17.37
CA SER A 22 1.22 -20.57 18.15
C SER A 22 0.08 -19.98 17.31
N SER A 23 -0.99 -20.75 17.14
CA SER A 23 -2.16 -20.27 16.41
C SER A 23 -3.00 -19.36 17.30
N ILE A 24 -3.41 -18.20 16.76
CA ILE A 24 -4.24 -17.25 17.50
C ILE A 24 -5.70 -17.72 17.42
N LYS A 25 -6.29 -17.99 18.58
CA LYS A 25 -7.70 -18.40 18.69
C LYS A 25 -8.52 -17.32 19.37
N VAL A 26 -9.64 -16.97 18.77
CA VAL A 26 -10.65 -16.05 19.34
C VAL A 26 -11.96 -16.80 19.46
N ASN A 27 -12.52 -16.89 20.67
CA ASN A 27 -13.73 -17.66 20.97
C ASN A 27 -13.65 -19.13 20.49
N GLY A 28 -12.47 -19.76 20.59
CA GLY A 28 -12.23 -21.12 20.13
C GLY A 28 -12.09 -21.29 18.60
N ILE A 29 -12.26 -20.21 17.83
CA ILE A 29 -12.05 -20.19 16.38
C ILE A 29 -10.62 -19.74 16.10
N GLU A 30 -9.88 -20.53 15.33
CA GLU A 30 -8.54 -20.18 14.88
C GLU A 30 -8.61 -19.12 13.77
N LEU A 31 -7.85 -18.04 13.94
CA LEU A 31 -7.78 -16.98 12.95
C LEU A 31 -6.85 -17.39 11.80
N PRO A 32 -7.17 -17.05 10.55
CA PRO A 32 -6.25 -17.20 9.43
C PRO A 32 -5.01 -16.30 9.59
N ARG A 33 -3.82 -16.88 9.40
CA ARG A 33 -2.55 -16.15 9.32
C ARG A 33 -2.29 -15.69 7.89
N THR A 34 -1.94 -14.43 7.70
CA THR A 34 -1.53 -13.86 6.41
C THR A 34 -0.05 -13.51 6.38
N VAL A 35 0.54 -13.57 5.18
CA VAL A 35 1.93 -13.18 4.89
C VAL A 35 2.03 -11.67 4.63
N VAL A 36 0.97 -11.05 4.12
CA VAL A 36 0.91 -9.63 3.81
C VAL A 36 -0.35 -9.03 4.42
N PHE A 37 -0.19 -7.97 5.20
CA PHE A 37 -1.29 -7.28 5.86
C PHE A 37 -1.27 -5.80 5.51
N LYS A 38 -2.42 -5.22 5.18
CA LYS A 38 -2.55 -3.79 4.95
C LYS A 38 -3.00 -3.09 6.22
N TYR A 39 -2.11 -2.30 6.80
CA TYR A 39 -2.38 -1.52 8.01
C TYR A 39 -2.27 -0.03 7.72
N LEU A 40 -3.35 0.71 8.00
CA LEU A 40 -3.43 2.17 7.79
C LEU A 40 -2.97 2.65 6.41
N GLY A 41 -3.14 1.83 5.38
CA GLY A 41 -2.75 2.14 4.01
C GLY A 41 -1.42 1.53 3.56
N SER A 42 -0.56 1.10 4.48
CA SER A 42 0.74 0.49 4.18
C SER A 42 0.67 -1.04 4.20
N ALA A 43 1.36 -1.69 3.26
CA ALA A 43 1.54 -3.13 3.28
C ALA A 43 2.72 -3.54 4.19
N VAL A 44 2.47 -4.46 5.11
CA VAL A 44 3.46 -5.06 6.02
C VAL A 44 3.56 -6.55 5.72
N THR A 45 4.77 -7.10 5.71
CA THR A 45 5.00 -8.53 5.46
C THR A 45 5.47 -9.24 6.71
N SER A 46 5.24 -10.56 6.77
CA SER A 46 5.61 -11.38 7.92
C SER A 46 7.12 -11.54 8.10
N ASP A 47 7.92 -11.32 7.06
CA ASP A 47 9.39 -11.31 7.14
C ASP A 47 9.95 -9.93 7.53
N GLY A 48 9.08 -8.97 7.88
CA GLY A 48 9.45 -7.60 8.26
C GLY A 48 9.98 -6.75 7.10
N LYS A 49 9.96 -7.26 5.87
CA LYS A 49 10.47 -6.53 4.70
C LYS A 49 9.45 -5.50 4.21
N LEU A 50 9.95 -4.35 3.78
CA LEU A 50 9.12 -3.28 3.23
C LEU A 50 9.05 -3.29 1.70
N MET A 51 9.64 -4.30 1.05
CA MET A 51 9.82 -4.32 -0.41
C MET A 51 8.50 -4.24 -1.18
N ILE A 52 7.42 -4.85 -0.66
CA ILE A 52 6.10 -4.79 -1.30
C ILE A 52 5.56 -3.35 -1.31
N GLU A 53 5.62 -2.66 -0.17
CA GLU A 53 5.18 -1.26 -0.05
C GLU A 53 6.07 -0.32 -0.88
N VAL A 54 7.40 -0.51 -0.81
CA VAL A 54 8.37 0.29 -1.57
C VAL A 54 8.12 0.14 -3.07
N ASN A 55 8.02 -1.10 -3.57
CA ASN A 55 7.77 -1.35 -4.99
C ASN A 55 6.41 -0.80 -5.45
N SER A 56 5.39 -0.87 -4.59
CA SER A 56 4.08 -0.27 -4.87
C SER A 56 4.19 1.24 -5.06
N ARG A 57 4.87 1.95 -4.15
CA ARG A 57 5.06 3.41 -4.23
C ARG A 57 5.92 3.82 -5.42
N VAL A 58 7.01 3.10 -5.69
CA VAL A 58 7.87 3.34 -6.85
C VAL A 58 7.08 3.15 -8.14
N SER A 59 6.28 2.08 -8.23
CA SER A 59 5.44 1.80 -9.40
C SER A 59 4.35 2.86 -9.59
N ALA A 60 3.74 3.34 -8.50
CA ALA A 60 2.75 4.42 -8.54
C ALA A 60 3.38 5.74 -9.01
N ALA A 61 4.53 6.11 -8.45
CA ALA A 61 5.29 7.30 -8.87
C ALA A 61 5.70 7.21 -10.34
N TRP A 62 6.22 6.05 -10.77
CA TRP A 62 6.62 5.82 -12.16
C TRP A 62 5.44 5.88 -13.13
N SER A 63 4.29 5.34 -12.73
CA SER A 63 3.06 5.40 -13.54
C SER A 63 2.55 6.83 -13.66
N LYS A 64 2.60 7.61 -12.58
CA LYS A 64 2.24 9.04 -12.60
C LYS A 64 3.19 9.83 -13.49
N TRP A 65 4.49 9.59 -13.40
CA TRP A 65 5.50 10.20 -14.27
C TRP A 65 5.23 9.91 -15.74
N ARG A 66 5.04 8.63 -16.12
CA ARG A 66 4.73 8.24 -17.51
C ARG A 66 3.46 8.88 -18.05
N SER A 67 2.43 9.02 -17.21
CA SER A 67 1.20 9.71 -17.57
C SER A 67 1.43 11.19 -17.87
N LEU A 68 2.34 11.85 -17.14
CA LEU A 68 2.67 13.26 -17.34
C LEU A 68 3.58 13.45 -18.55
N THR A 69 4.58 12.59 -18.76
CA THR A 69 5.47 12.72 -19.93
C THR A 69 4.70 12.60 -21.25
N GLY A 70 3.67 11.77 -21.34
CA GLY A 70 2.84 11.69 -22.54
C GLY A 70 2.13 13.01 -22.87
N VAL A 71 1.68 13.73 -21.84
CA VAL A 71 1.08 15.07 -21.98
C VAL A 71 2.17 16.08 -22.35
N LEU A 72 3.28 16.11 -21.61
CA LEU A 72 4.38 17.07 -21.82
C LEU A 72 5.03 16.95 -23.21
N CYS A 73 5.05 15.75 -23.79
CA CYS A 73 5.63 15.49 -25.12
C CYS A 73 4.64 15.68 -26.28
N ASP A 74 3.37 16.02 -26.02
CA ASP A 74 2.42 16.31 -27.08
C ASP A 74 2.71 17.69 -27.70
N ARG A 75 3.10 17.67 -28.97
CA ARG A 75 3.46 18.86 -29.76
C ARG A 75 2.29 19.85 -29.90
N LYS A 76 1.05 19.42 -29.62
CA LYS A 76 -0.15 20.28 -29.63
C LYS A 76 -0.35 21.07 -28.34
N ILE A 77 0.41 20.78 -27.28
CA ILE A 77 0.25 21.46 -26.00
C ILE A 77 1.12 22.74 -25.97
N PRO A 78 0.50 23.92 -25.73
CA PRO A 78 1.23 25.16 -25.54
C PRO A 78 2.28 25.08 -24.43
N GLU A 79 3.46 25.62 -24.68
CA GLU A 79 4.65 25.50 -23.83
C GLU A 79 4.43 25.95 -22.37
N TYR A 80 3.55 26.94 -22.13
CA TYR A 80 3.21 27.41 -20.79
C TYR A 80 2.42 26.40 -19.94
N LEU A 81 1.60 25.54 -20.57
CA LEU A 81 0.87 24.47 -19.90
C LEU A 81 1.81 23.32 -19.53
N SER A 82 2.81 23.07 -20.38
CA SER A 82 3.87 22.09 -20.13
C SER A 82 4.68 22.46 -18.88
N ARG A 83 5.10 23.73 -18.75
CA ARG A 83 5.80 24.23 -17.55
C ARG A 83 5.00 24.04 -16.25
N ARG A 84 3.73 24.43 -16.22
CA ARG A 84 2.87 24.27 -15.04
C ARG A 84 2.71 22.80 -14.64
N SER A 85 2.65 21.90 -15.63
CA SER A 85 2.51 20.46 -15.40
C SER A 85 3.82 19.82 -14.90
N THR A 86 4.99 20.32 -15.35
CA THR A 86 6.30 19.92 -14.81
C THR A 86 6.51 20.37 -13.36
N GLU A 87 6.07 21.58 -12.99
CA GLU A 87 6.17 22.08 -11.61
C GLU A 87 5.38 21.17 -10.65
N GLN A 88 4.14 20.86 -11.01
CA GLN A 88 3.26 19.99 -10.23
C GLN A 88 3.77 18.54 -10.16
N SER A 89 4.44 18.06 -11.22
CA SER A 89 5.10 16.75 -11.23
C SER A 89 6.35 16.70 -10.35
N CYS A 90 7.08 17.82 -10.23
CA CYS A 90 8.34 17.88 -9.48
C CYS A 90 8.13 18.12 -7.98
N GLY A 91 6.88 18.32 -7.55
CA GLY A 91 6.52 18.48 -6.13
C GLY A 91 7.19 19.69 -5.47
N ARG A 92 7.37 20.79 -6.21
CA ARG A 92 7.82 22.07 -5.70
C ARG A 92 6.70 23.10 -5.72
#